data_AF-A0A484TK29-F1
#
_entry.id   AF-A0A484TK29-F1
#
_cell.length_a   1.000
_cell.length_b   1.000
_cell.length_c   1.000
_cell.angle_alpha   90.00
_cell.angle_beta   90.00
_cell.angle_gamma   90.00
#
_symmetry.space_group_name_H-M   'P 1'
#
loop_
_entity.id
_entity.type
_entity.pdbx_description
1 polymer ?
#
loop_
_entity_poly.entity_id
_entity_poly.type
_entity_poly.pdbx_seq_one_letter_code
_entity_poly.pdbx_strand_id
1 'polypeptide(L)'
;MLTLSDDGKPAPAPVFQARIPVRWGDLDADGHVNNTVFLRYVEEARLQWAQALSLSTSAPGLTPVVANLACEYLASLHYPATVTVSIACAHAGNSSLQLLFCLHVQAEGDAPALLHARARITWVWLDAGTGRPHAMPEALRAACKAAAPSPPSSAD
;
A
#
# COMPACT_ATOMS: atom_id res chain seq x y z
N MET A 1 6.23 16.28 -3.15
CA MET A 1 6.73 15.96 -4.50
C MET A 1 7.16 14.50 -4.53
N LEU A 2 6.49 13.67 -5.36
CA LEU A 2 6.64 12.21 -5.41
C LEU A 2 7.90 11.80 -6.18
N THR A 3 8.77 10.98 -5.60
CA THR A 3 9.87 10.31 -6.32
C THR A 3 10.12 8.92 -5.75
N LEU A 4 9.49 7.94 -6.36
CA LEU A 4 10.20 6.73 -6.79
C LEU A 4 9.57 6.29 -8.11
N SER A 5 9.77 7.13 -9.14
CA SER A 5 10.03 6.65 -10.48
C SER A 5 11.50 7.00 -10.73
N ASP A 6 12.31 6.03 -11.14
CA ASP A 6 13.71 6.26 -11.54
C ASP A 6 13.82 7.20 -12.77
N ASP A 7 12.67 7.60 -13.35
CA ASP A 7 12.56 8.28 -14.66
C ASP A 7 11.99 9.71 -14.59
N GLY A 8 11.76 10.29 -13.40
CA GLY A 8 11.19 11.65 -13.30
C GLY A 8 9.72 11.78 -13.76
N LYS A 9 8.99 10.66 -13.88
CA LYS A 9 7.56 10.64 -14.21
C LYS A 9 6.69 10.89 -12.95
N PRO A 10 5.56 11.61 -13.08
CA PRO A 10 4.61 11.77 -11.97
C PRO A 10 4.14 10.40 -11.49
N ALA A 11 4.00 10.23 -10.17
CA ALA A 11 3.55 8.96 -9.62
C ALA A 11 2.10 8.68 -10.09
N PRO A 12 1.76 7.41 -10.36
CA PRO A 12 0.41 7.04 -10.75
C PRO A 12 -0.61 7.47 -9.69
N ALA A 13 -1.81 7.80 -10.14
CA ALA A 13 -2.93 8.09 -9.25
C ALA A 13 -3.19 6.88 -8.34
N PRO A 14 -3.57 7.11 -7.07
CA PRO A 14 -3.92 6.01 -6.18
C PRO A 14 -5.15 5.27 -6.73
N VAL A 15 -5.19 3.97 -6.51
CA VAL A 15 -6.31 3.05 -6.82
C VAL A 15 -7.05 2.62 -5.54
N PHE A 16 -6.42 2.83 -4.37
CA PHE A 16 -7.00 2.56 -3.05
C PHE A 16 -6.33 3.42 -1.98
N GLN A 17 -7.05 3.68 -0.89
CA GLN A 17 -6.51 4.31 0.32
C GLN A 17 -7.03 3.61 1.58
N ALA A 18 -6.12 3.32 2.51
CA ALA A 18 -6.45 2.81 3.84
C ALA A 18 -6.11 3.86 4.90
N ARG A 19 -6.94 3.99 5.93
CA ARG A 19 -6.65 4.80 7.13
C ARG A 19 -6.36 3.84 8.28
N ILE A 20 -5.15 3.91 8.83
CA ILE A 20 -4.67 2.98 9.85
C ILE A 20 -4.27 3.80 11.09
N PRO A 21 -4.89 3.59 12.25
CA PRO A 21 -4.47 4.26 13.47
C PRO A 21 -3.12 3.70 13.94
N VAL A 22 -2.20 4.60 14.27
CA VAL A 22 -0.94 4.24 14.95
C VAL A 22 -1.29 3.79 16.37
N ARG A 23 -0.78 2.64 16.77
CA ARG A 23 -0.96 2.10 18.12
C ARG A 23 0.20 2.54 19.00
N TRP A 24 -0.06 2.71 20.29
CA TRP A 24 1.04 2.99 21.24
C TRP A 24 2.14 1.90 21.19
N GLY A 25 1.74 0.63 21.01
CA GLY A 25 2.67 -0.48 20.88
C GLY A 25 3.43 -0.56 19.55
N ASP A 26 3.18 0.34 18.60
CA ASP A 26 3.94 0.43 17.36
C ASP A 26 5.25 1.23 17.54
N LEU A 27 5.38 1.95 18.66
CA LEU A 27 6.58 2.71 19.01
C LEU A 27 7.69 1.78 19.51
N ASP A 28 8.94 2.14 19.22
CA ASP A 28 10.12 1.54 19.87
C ASP A 28 10.66 2.44 20.99
N ALA A 29 11.82 2.05 21.54
CA ALA A 29 12.46 2.74 22.66
C ALA A 29 12.83 4.20 22.36
N ASP A 30 12.94 4.58 21.08
CA ASP A 30 13.27 5.94 20.64
C ASP A 30 12.02 6.83 20.54
N GLY A 31 10.84 6.30 20.89
CA GLY A 31 9.60 7.07 20.99
C GLY A 31 8.90 7.33 19.65
N HIS A 32 9.37 6.73 18.57
CA HIS A 32 8.75 6.78 17.24
C HIS A 32 8.37 5.38 16.76
N VAL A 33 7.52 5.31 15.73
CA VAL A 33 7.14 4.04 15.11
C VAL A 33 8.37 3.32 14.57
N ASN A 34 8.54 2.06 14.97
CA ASN A 34 9.65 1.25 14.50
C ASN A 34 9.62 1.09 12.98
N ASN A 35 10.78 1.15 12.33
CA ASN A 35 10.89 1.05 10.87
C ASN A 35 10.22 -0.21 10.28
N THR A 36 10.25 -1.34 11.00
CA THR A 36 9.60 -2.59 10.54
C THR A 36 8.07 -2.51 10.56
N VAL A 37 7.49 -1.67 11.43
CA VAL A 37 6.03 -1.51 11.55
C VAL A 37 5.43 -0.78 10.35
N PHE A 38 6.20 0.08 9.67
CA PHE A 38 5.78 0.65 8.38
C PHE A 38 5.42 -0.44 7.35
N LEU A 39 6.11 -1.57 7.37
CA LEU A 39 5.82 -2.69 6.48
C LEU A 39 4.49 -3.37 6.82
N ARG A 40 4.10 -3.35 8.11
CA ARG A 40 2.79 -3.81 8.56
C ARG A 40 1.67 -2.88 8.10
N TYR A 41 1.88 -1.56 8.09
CA TYR A 41 0.90 -0.63 7.51
C TYR A 41 0.72 -0.85 6.00
N VAL A 42 1.81 -1.12 5.28
CA VAL A 42 1.78 -1.46 3.85
C VAL A 42 1.04 -2.78 3.60
N GLU A 43 1.31 -3.80 4.42
CA GLU A 43 0.62 -5.09 4.38
C GLU A 43 -0.88 -4.94 4.66
N GLU A 44 -1.25 -4.25 5.74
CA GLU A 44 -2.63 -3.99 6.15
C GLU A 44 -3.40 -3.28 5.03
N ALA A 45 -2.85 -2.21 4.46
CA ALA A 45 -3.48 -1.50 3.35
C ALA A 45 -3.68 -2.43 2.13
N ARG A 46 -2.69 -3.27 1.80
CA ARG A 46 -2.79 -4.25 0.71
C ARG A 46 -3.87 -5.30 0.99
N LEU A 47 -4.01 -5.76 2.23
CA LEU A 47 -5.05 -6.70 2.63
C LEU A 47 -6.44 -6.08 2.54
N GLN A 48 -6.63 -4.84 3.01
CA GLN A 48 -7.89 -4.11 2.86
C GLN A 48 -8.26 -3.91 1.39
N TRP A 49 -7.30 -3.58 0.53
CA TRP A 49 -7.54 -3.48 -0.91
C TRP A 49 -7.91 -4.84 -1.52
N ALA A 50 -7.19 -5.91 -1.18
CA ALA A 50 -7.49 -7.26 -1.63
C ALA A 50 -8.90 -7.71 -1.21
N GLN A 51 -9.33 -7.35 0.00
CA GLN A 51 -10.67 -7.61 0.51
C GLN A 51 -11.73 -6.81 -0.25
N ALA A 52 -11.49 -5.51 -0.50
CA ALA A 52 -12.39 -4.66 -1.28
C ALA A 52 -12.62 -5.20 -2.70
N LEU A 53 -11.61 -5.88 -3.26
CA LEU A 53 -11.68 -6.57 -4.56
C LEU A 53 -12.20 -8.00 -4.47
N SER A 54 -12.56 -8.50 -3.27
CA SER A 54 -13.03 -9.86 -3.03
C SER A 54 -12.08 -10.95 -3.55
N LEU A 55 -10.76 -10.71 -3.49
CA LEU A 55 -9.76 -11.57 -4.13
C LEU A 55 -9.72 -12.99 -3.58
N SER A 56 -9.98 -13.18 -2.29
CA SER A 56 -10.05 -14.51 -1.68
C SER A 56 -11.14 -15.38 -2.30
N THR A 57 -12.24 -14.78 -2.75
CA THR A 57 -13.34 -15.47 -3.42
C THR A 57 -13.21 -15.51 -4.93
N SER A 58 -12.61 -14.49 -5.56
CA SER A 58 -12.53 -14.40 -7.02
C SER A 58 -11.35 -15.18 -7.62
N ALA A 59 -10.40 -15.61 -6.80
CA ALA A 59 -9.21 -16.35 -7.24
C ALA A 59 -8.89 -17.54 -6.31
N PRO A 60 -9.83 -18.50 -6.16
CA PRO A 60 -9.61 -19.66 -5.29
C PRO A 60 -8.43 -20.49 -5.80
N GLY A 61 -7.62 -21.01 -4.88
CA GLY A 61 -6.46 -21.83 -5.21
C GLY A 61 -5.21 -21.05 -5.67
N LEU A 62 -5.24 -19.72 -5.65
CA LEU A 62 -4.04 -18.90 -5.85
C LEU A 62 -3.50 -18.36 -4.52
N THR A 63 -2.20 -18.50 -4.33
CA THR A 63 -1.47 -17.96 -3.17
C THR A 63 -0.74 -16.68 -3.57
N PRO A 64 -1.14 -15.51 -3.03
CA PRO A 64 -0.40 -14.26 -3.24
C PRO A 64 0.94 -14.27 -2.48
N VAL A 65 2.04 -13.89 -3.14
CA VAL A 65 3.39 -13.84 -2.57
C VAL A 65 4.09 -12.52 -2.88
N VAL A 66 4.70 -11.92 -1.87
CA VAL A 66 5.56 -10.74 -2.05
C VAL A 66 6.94 -11.20 -2.50
N ALA A 67 7.27 -10.98 -3.78
CA ALA A 67 8.56 -11.36 -4.35
C ALA A 67 9.66 -10.34 -4.06
N ASN A 68 9.29 -9.08 -3.88
CA ASN A 68 10.22 -8.00 -3.51
C ASN A 68 9.49 -6.92 -2.73
N LEU A 69 10.19 -6.30 -1.78
CA LEU A 69 9.73 -5.14 -1.02
C LEU A 69 10.89 -4.16 -0.84
N ALA A 70 10.64 -2.89 -1.11
CA ALA A 70 11.53 -1.79 -0.76
C ALA A 70 10.73 -0.72 -0.02
N CYS A 71 11.32 -0.09 1.01
CA CYS A 71 10.70 1.00 1.75
C CYS A 71 11.73 2.12 2.00
N GLU A 72 11.34 3.34 1.69
CA GLU A 72 12.07 4.57 1.99
C GLU A 72 11.40 5.27 3.16
N TYR A 73 12.17 5.59 4.19
CA TYR A 73 11.72 6.31 5.37
C TYR A 73 12.13 7.78 5.25
N LEU A 74 11.15 8.68 5.29
CA LEU A 74 11.33 10.10 4.99
C LEU A 74 11.14 10.99 6.22
N ALA A 75 10.29 10.59 7.17
CA ALA A 75 10.07 11.31 8.43
C ALA A 75 9.56 10.36 9.52
N SER A 76 9.98 10.59 10.76
CA SER A 76 9.52 9.83 11.94
C SER A 76 8.00 9.97 12.14
N LEU A 77 7.35 8.87 12.51
CA LEU A 77 5.92 8.81 12.80
C LEU A 77 5.73 8.55 14.30
N HIS A 78 4.75 9.21 14.93
CA HIS A 78 4.54 9.16 16.37
C HIS A 78 3.08 8.84 16.70
N TYR A 79 2.84 8.38 17.92
CA TYR A 79 1.51 8.25 18.51
C TYR A 79 1.13 9.53 19.26
N PRO A 80 -0.14 9.97 19.24
CA PRO A 80 -1.24 9.46 18.42
C PRO A 80 -1.20 10.02 16.99
N ALA A 81 -1.51 9.16 16.01
CA ALA A 81 -1.70 9.59 14.63
C ALA A 81 -2.58 8.58 13.87
N THR A 82 -3.14 8.99 12.73
CA THR A 82 -3.73 8.08 11.74
C THR A 82 -2.92 8.20 10.45
N VAL A 83 -2.26 7.12 10.06
CA VAL A 83 -1.55 7.06 8.78
C VAL A 83 -2.52 6.72 7.66
N THR A 84 -2.52 7.53 6.61
CA THR A 84 -3.19 7.22 5.36
C THR A 84 -2.19 6.56 4.42
N VAL A 85 -2.48 5.34 4.01
CA VAL A 85 -1.67 4.56 3.07
C VAL A 85 -2.37 4.54 1.72
N SER A 86 -1.82 5.28 0.76
CA SER A 86 -2.28 5.27 -0.63
C SER A 86 -1.60 4.15 -1.39
N ILE A 87 -2.35 3.37 -2.16
CA ILE A 87 -1.84 2.32 -3.05
C ILE A 87 -2.03 2.78 -4.50
N ALA A 88 -1.00 2.65 -5.33
CA ALA A 88 -1.09 2.88 -6.77
C ALA A 88 -0.44 1.72 -7.54
N CYS A 89 -0.98 1.39 -8.72
CA CYS A 89 -0.38 0.39 -9.59
C CYS A 89 0.71 1.05 -10.46
N ALA A 90 1.97 0.63 -10.29
CA ALA A 90 3.08 1.14 -11.09
C ALA A 90 3.26 0.38 -12.41
N HIS A 91 3.15 -0.95 -12.36
CA HIS A 91 3.31 -1.80 -13.53
C HIS A 91 2.55 -3.11 -13.36
N ALA A 92 1.71 -3.46 -14.32
CA ALA A 92 0.97 -4.73 -14.34
C ALA A 92 1.50 -5.60 -15.49
N GLY A 93 2.20 -6.69 -15.15
CA GLY A 93 2.63 -7.71 -16.09
C GLY A 93 1.59 -8.83 -16.25
N ASN A 94 2.01 -10.01 -16.70
CA ASN A 94 1.12 -11.16 -16.79
C ASN A 94 0.92 -11.86 -15.42
N SER A 95 2.02 -12.18 -14.75
CA SER A 95 2.07 -12.91 -13.46
C SER A 95 2.57 -12.08 -12.28
N SER A 96 2.83 -10.79 -12.50
CA SER A 96 3.38 -9.89 -11.49
C SER A 96 2.73 -8.50 -11.51
N LEU A 97 2.51 -7.92 -10.35
CA LEU A 97 2.01 -6.57 -10.16
C LEU A 97 2.98 -5.77 -9.29
N GLN A 98 3.45 -4.64 -9.79
CA GLN A 98 4.18 -3.67 -8.99
C GLN A 98 3.22 -2.64 -8.39
N LEU A 99 3.26 -2.52 -7.08
CA LEU A 99 2.50 -1.53 -6.31
C LEU A 99 3.44 -0.50 -5.71
N LEU A 100 2.98 0.75 -5.67
CA LEU A 100 3.59 1.83 -4.92
C LEU A 100 2.68 2.20 -3.76
N PHE A 101 3.31 2.52 -2.63
CA PHE A 101 2.65 2.92 -1.41
C PHE A 101 3.20 4.28 -0.98
N CYS A 102 2.31 5.18 -0.56
CA CYS A 102 2.68 6.44 0.08
C CYS A 102 1.97 6.53 1.42
N LEU A 103 2.76 6.69 2.49
CA LEU A 103 2.27 6.76 3.86
C LEU A 103 2.37 8.20 4.33
N HIS A 104 1.22 8.84 4.55
CA HIS A 104 1.16 10.23 4.96
C HIS A 104 0.23 10.42 6.15
N VAL A 105 0.51 11.44 6.95
CA VAL A 105 -0.38 11.90 8.03
C VAL A 105 -0.88 13.28 7.65
N GLN A 106 -2.20 13.48 7.77
CA GLN A 106 -2.79 14.80 7.58
C GLN A 106 -2.32 15.71 8.71
N ALA A 107 -1.77 16.87 8.37
CA ALA A 107 -1.44 17.88 9.36
C ALA A 107 -2.71 18.50 9.95
N GLU A 108 -2.61 19.06 11.15
CA GLU A 108 -3.72 19.83 11.73
C GLU A 108 -3.99 21.09 10.89
N GLY A 109 -5.27 21.42 10.70
CA GLY A 109 -5.71 22.55 9.88
C GLY A 109 -5.47 22.37 8.38
N ASP A 110 -5.19 23.47 7.68
CA ASP A 110 -5.02 23.52 6.22
C ASP A 110 -3.60 23.19 5.74
N ALA A 111 -2.72 22.75 6.64
CA ALA A 111 -1.35 22.39 6.28
C ALA A 111 -1.32 21.14 5.37
N PRO A 112 -0.35 21.05 4.44
CA PRO A 112 -0.23 19.90 3.57
C PRO A 112 0.12 18.64 4.37
N ALA A 113 -0.40 17.49 3.94
CA ALA A 113 -0.07 16.20 4.54
C ALA A 113 1.45 15.94 4.52
N LEU A 114 1.99 15.46 5.64
CA LEU A 114 3.39 15.07 5.75
C LEU A 114 3.58 13.64 5.27
N LEU A 115 4.51 13.44 4.34
CA LEU A 115 4.87 12.12 3.84
C LEU A 115 5.92 11.49 4.76
N HIS A 116 5.60 10.34 5.36
CA HIS A 116 6.48 9.63 6.28
C HIS A 116 7.29 8.53 5.61
N ALA A 117 6.70 7.83 4.63
CA ALA A 117 7.39 6.77 3.92
C ALA A 117 6.83 6.53 2.51
N ARG A 118 7.67 5.91 1.68
CA ARG A 118 7.28 5.30 0.41
C ARG A 118 7.61 3.82 0.46
N ALA A 119 6.80 2.99 -0.18
CA ALA A 119 7.17 1.61 -0.38
C ALA A 119 6.84 1.14 -1.80
N ARG A 120 7.56 0.13 -2.26
CA ARG A 120 7.30 -0.59 -3.50
C ARG A 120 7.25 -2.07 -3.20
N ILE A 121 6.26 -2.76 -3.76
CA ILE A 121 6.17 -4.22 -3.71
C ILE A 121 6.04 -4.79 -5.11
N THR A 122 6.70 -5.92 -5.36
CA THR A 122 6.37 -6.81 -6.46
C THR A 122 5.53 -7.96 -5.92
N TRP A 123 4.29 -8.03 -6.35
CA TRP A 123 3.32 -9.02 -5.94
C TRP A 123 3.13 -10.06 -7.05
N VAL A 124 3.21 -11.34 -6.70
CA VAL A 124 3.06 -12.46 -7.63
C VAL A 124 2.06 -13.48 -7.09
N TRP A 125 1.60 -14.39 -7.95
CA TRP A 125 0.67 -15.44 -7.60
C TRP A 125 1.28 -16.80 -7.90
N LEU A 126 1.12 -17.72 -6.98
CA LEU A 126 1.46 -19.12 -7.16
C LEU A 126 0.18 -19.95 -7.15
N ASP A 127 0.12 -20.97 -8.00
CA ASP A 127 -0.89 -22.02 -7.87
C ASP A 127 -0.66 -22.78 -6.55
N ALA A 128 -1.69 -22.89 -5.71
CA ALA A 128 -1.57 -23.44 -4.36
C ALA A 128 -1.28 -24.94 -4.34
N GLY A 129 -1.68 -25.68 -5.40
CA GLY A 129 -1.44 -27.12 -5.49
C GLY A 129 -0.03 -27.47 -5.95
N THR A 130 0.55 -26.66 -6.83
CA THR A 130 1.83 -26.94 -7.50
C THR A 130 2.98 -26.04 -7.05
N GLY A 131 2.69 -24.91 -6.40
CA GLY A 131 3.67 -23.88 -6.04
C GLY A 131 4.26 -23.12 -7.24
N ARG A 132 3.75 -23.35 -8.47
CA ARG A 132 4.28 -22.72 -9.69
C ARG A 132 3.68 -21.33 -9.92
N PRO A 133 4.41 -20.41 -10.58
CA PRO A 133 3.87 -19.10 -10.95
C PRO A 133 2.58 -19.20 -11.75
N HIS A 134 1.62 -18.34 -11.43
CA HIS A 134 0.33 -18.23 -12.08
C HIS A 134 0.09 -16.80 -12.56
N ALA A 135 -0.77 -16.63 -13.56
CA ALA A 135 -1.23 -15.31 -13.98
C ALA A 135 -1.95 -14.58 -12.84
N MET A 136 -1.85 -13.25 -12.80
CA MET A 136 -2.56 -12.46 -11.79
C MET A 136 -4.08 -12.58 -11.96
N PRO A 137 -4.86 -12.52 -10.86
CA PRO A 137 -6.31 -12.43 -10.93
C PRO A 137 -6.80 -11.26 -11.80
N GLU A 138 -7.84 -11.48 -12.60
CA GLU A 138 -8.39 -10.46 -13.50
C GLU A 138 -8.94 -9.24 -12.74
N ALA A 139 -9.53 -9.46 -11.56
CA ALA A 139 -10.03 -8.38 -10.70
C ALA A 139 -8.95 -7.36 -10.34
N LEU A 140 -7.70 -7.79 -10.11
CA LEU A 140 -6.57 -6.90 -9.86
C LEU A 140 -6.18 -6.11 -11.10
N ARG A 141 -6.15 -6.78 -12.26
CA ARG A 141 -5.84 -6.14 -13.54
C ARG A 141 -6.87 -5.07 -13.89
N ALA A 142 -8.15 -5.32 -13.60
CA ALA A 142 -9.22 -4.34 -13.75
C ALA A 142 -9.07 -3.18 -12.76
N ALA A 143 -8.83 -3.48 -11.48
CA ALA A 143 -8.67 -2.48 -10.43
C ALA A 143 -7.51 -1.51 -10.68
N CYS A 144 -6.40 -1.98 -11.26
CA CYS A 144 -5.27 -1.12 -11.60
C CYS A 144 -5.57 -0.04 -12.66
N LYS A 145 -6.70 -0.15 -13.37
CA LYS A 145 -7.16 0.86 -14.33
C LYS A 145 -8.13 1.87 -13.71
N ALA A 146 -8.62 1.60 -12.51
CA ALA A 146 -9.59 2.45 -11.82
C ALA A 146 -8.87 3.42 -10.86
N ALA A 147 -9.20 4.70 -10.93
CA ALA A 147 -8.74 5.67 -9.93
C ALA A 147 -9.48 5.44 -8.60
N ALA A 148 -8.80 5.70 -7.48
CA ALA A 148 -9.40 5.66 -6.17
C ALA A 148 -10.52 6.72 -6.08
N PRO A 149 -11.68 6.41 -5.48
CA PRO A 149 -12.60 7.45 -5.06
C PRO A 149 -11.93 8.33 -4.02
N SER A 150 -12.23 9.63 -4.03
CA SER A 150 -11.77 10.56 -3.00
C SER A 150 -12.17 10.03 -1.62
N PRO A 151 -11.29 10.09 -0.60
CA PRO A 151 -11.65 9.67 0.74
C PRO A 151 -12.85 10.52 1.21
N PRO A 152 -13.78 9.94 1.99
CA PRO A 152 -14.85 10.73 2.58
C PRO A 152 -14.24 11.84 3.42
N SER A 153 -14.69 13.08 3.19
CA SER A 153 -14.36 14.21 4.06
C SER A 153 -14.73 13.81 5.48
N SER A 154 -13.80 13.88 6.42
CA SER A 154 -14.09 13.72 7.83
C SER A 154 -14.93 14.90 8.29
N ALA A 155 -16.24 14.84 8.05
CA ALA A 155 -17.24 15.59 8.76
C ALA A 155 -17.86 14.63 9.78
N ASP A 156 -17.39 14.76 11.02
CA ASP A 156 -18.17 14.76 12.27
C ASP A 156 -17.23 14.79 13.48
#